data_AF-A0A497LRF5-F1
#
_entry.id   AF-A0A497LRF5-F1
#
_cell.length_a   1.000
_cell.length_b   1.000
_cell.length_c   1.000
_cell.angle_alpha   90.00
_cell.angle_beta   90.00
_cell.angle_gamma   90.00
#
_symmetry.space_group_name_H-M   'P 1'
#
loop_
_entity.id
_entity.type
_entity.pdbx_description
1 polymer ?
#
loop_
_entity_poly.entity_id
_entity_poly.type
_entity_poly.pdbx_seq_one_letter_code
_entity_poly.pdbx_strand_id
1 'polypeptide(L)'
;MANDLTGNPLIIDTTTGAAITGEVRIQAIVWAHNEDHPIAADNDLTITNTAGRVIFQMRQPTAGESAQLILGGSIRTDGVKVTVLDGGEVFIYLT
;
A
#
# COMPACT_ATOMS: atom_id res chain seq x y z
N MET A 1 13.77 -12.80 11.87
CA MET A 1 12.88 -13.76 11.17
C MET A 1 12.39 -13.01 9.94
N ALA A 2 12.63 -13.55 8.74
CA ALA A 2 12.18 -12.91 7.50
C ALA A 2 10.64 -12.97 7.47
N ASN A 3 10.00 -11.82 7.22
CA ASN A 3 8.55 -11.81 7.01
C ASN A 3 8.24 -12.64 5.76
N ASP A 4 7.50 -13.72 5.95
CA ASP A 4 7.01 -14.56 4.86
C ASP A 4 5.89 -13.80 4.14
N LEU A 5 6.23 -13.18 3.01
CA LEU A 5 5.30 -12.43 2.16
C LEU A 5 4.53 -13.34 1.18
N THR A 6 4.62 -14.67 1.33
CA THR A 6 3.93 -15.63 0.44
C THR A 6 2.46 -15.89 0.83
N GLY A 7 2.01 -15.38 1.98
CA GLY A 7 0.61 -15.45 2.40
C GLY A 7 -0.27 -14.45 1.65
N ASN A 8 -1.12 -14.95 0.75
CA ASN A 8 -2.29 -14.29 0.12
C ASN A 8 -2.35 -12.76 0.25
N PRO A 9 -1.61 -11.97 -0.55
CA PRO A 9 -1.74 -10.53 -0.53
C PRO A 9 -3.17 -10.12 -0.87
N LEU A 10 -3.73 -9.17 -0.12
CA LEU A 10 -4.89 -8.44 -0.62
C LEU A 10 -4.36 -7.39 -1.60
N ILE A 11 -4.63 -7.63 -2.88
CA ILE A 11 -4.24 -6.72 -3.95
C ILE A 11 -5.25 -5.57 -3.97
N ILE A 12 -4.80 -4.35 -3.66
CA ILE A 12 -5.58 -3.15 -3.89
C ILE A 12 -5.04 -2.50 -5.14
N ASP A 13 -5.72 -2.76 -6.25
CA ASP A 13 -5.45 -2.02 -7.47
C ASP A 13 -5.82 -0.54 -7.25
N THR A 14 -4.79 0.30 -7.29
CA THR A 14 -4.87 1.74 -7.06
C THR A 14 -5.52 2.50 -8.20
N THR A 15 -5.70 1.88 -9.37
CA THR A 15 -6.43 2.47 -10.50
C THR A 15 -7.93 2.58 -10.23
N THR A 16 -8.47 1.69 -9.40
CA THR A 16 -9.91 1.65 -9.07
C THR A 16 -10.24 2.22 -7.70
N GLY A 17 -9.22 2.55 -6.89
CA GLY A 17 -9.40 3.09 -5.55
C GLY A 17 -10.18 2.14 -4.65
N ALA A 18 -9.61 0.97 -4.34
CA ALA A 18 -10.28 0.02 -3.45
C ALA A 18 -10.12 0.43 -1.97
N ALA A 19 -11.20 0.26 -1.19
CA ALA A 19 -11.20 0.39 0.26
C ALA A 19 -11.50 -0.96 0.90
N ILE A 20 -10.76 -1.31 1.95
CA ILE A 20 -11.06 -2.43 2.84
C ILE A 20 -11.90 -1.90 4.00
N THR A 21 -13.02 -2.56 4.28
CA THR A 21 -13.84 -2.31 5.47
C THR A 21 -13.65 -3.41 6.50
N GLY A 22 -13.80 -3.08 7.78
CA GLY A 22 -13.60 -4.03 8.90
C GLY A 22 -12.16 -4.04 9.44
N GLU A 23 -11.96 -4.68 10.60
CA GLU A 23 -10.64 -4.76 11.23
C GLU A 23 -9.68 -5.57 10.36
N VAL A 24 -8.50 -5.01 10.08
CA VAL A 24 -7.42 -5.69 9.38
C VAL A 24 -6.10 -5.57 10.13
N ARG A 25 -5.22 -6.54 9.89
CA ARG A 25 -3.84 -6.58 10.41
C ARG A 25 -2.85 -6.54 9.27
N ILE A 26 -2.19 -5.41 9.09
CA ILE A 26 -1.25 -5.18 8.00
C ILE A 26 0.15 -5.64 8.42
N GLN A 27 0.80 -6.48 7.62
CA GLN A 27 2.18 -6.94 7.80
C GLN A 27 3.16 -6.23 6.87
N ALA A 28 2.72 -5.92 5.65
CA ALA A 28 3.54 -5.20 4.69
C ALA A 28 2.67 -4.42 3.71
N ILE A 29 3.25 -3.34 3.17
CA ILE A 29 2.70 -2.54 2.08
C ILE A 29 3.78 -2.46 1.01
N VAL A 30 3.44 -2.79 -0.24
CA VAL A 30 4.33 -2.64 -1.39
C VAL A 30 3.66 -1.76 -2.42
N TRP A 31 4.33 -0.70 -2.83
CA TRP A 31 3.94 0.15 -3.94
C TRP A 31 4.87 -0.18 -5.12
N ALA A 32 4.36 -0.93 -6.08
CA ALA A 32 5.15 -1.46 -7.18
C ALA A 32 4.95 -0.63 -8.45
N HIS A 33 6.04 -0.40 -9.15
CA HIS A 33 6.01 0.04 -10.53
C HIS A 33 5.50 -1.10 -11.44
N ASN A 34 4.51 -0.78 -12.28
CA ASN A 34 4.05 -1.63 -13.39
C ASN A 34 4.28 -0.86 -14.71
N GLU A 35 4.72 -1.53 -15.78
CA GLU A 35 4.89 -0.92 -17.10
C GLU A 35 3.57 -0.35 -17.67
N ASP A 36 2.43 -0.97 -17.34
CA ASP A 36 1.10 -0.49 -17.73
C ASP A 36 0.63 0.69 -16.86
N HIS A 37 1.11 0.77 -15.62
CA HIS A 37 0.79 1.80 -14.64
C HIS A 37 2.07 2.33 -13.99
N PRO A 38 2.87 3.16 -14.68
CA PRO A 38 4.15 3.62 -14.17
C PRO A 38 3.96 4.62 -13.03
N ILE A 39 4.76 4.49 -11.97
CA ILE A 39 4.84 5.50 -10.91
C ILE A 39 5.66 6.68 -11.43
N ALA A 40 5.04 7.85 -11.56
CA ALA A 40 5.73 9.08 -11.92
C ALA A 40 6.53 9.65 -10.74
N ALA A 41 7.55 10.47 -11.04
CA ALA A 41 8.25 11.23 -10.01
C ALA A 41 7.29 12.23 -9.35
N ASP A 42 7.52 12.51 -8.07
CA ASP A 42 6.68 13.36 -7.22
C ASP A 42 5.26 12.85 -6.93
N ASN A 43 4.94 11.62 -7.33
CA ASN A 43 3.67 11.01 -6.93
C ASN A 43 3.65 10.68 -5.44
N ASP A 44 2.48 10.86 -4.84
CA ASP A 44 2.26 10.52 -3.44
C ASP A 44 1.35 9.30 -3.32
N LEU A 45 1.77 8.35 -2.49
CA LEU A 45 0.94 7.29 -1.95
C LEU A 45 0.55 7.66 -0.52
N THR A 46 -0.75 7.70 -0.25
CA THR A 46 -1.28 7.84 1.10
C THR A 46 -2.25 6.71 1.41
N ILE A 47 -2.04 6.07 2.56
CA ILE A 47 -2.91 5.01 3.09
C ILE A 47 -3.49 5.50 4.40
N THR A 48 -4.83 5.52 4.48
CA THR A 48 -5.57 5.93 5.67
C THR A 48 -6.46 4.81 6.19
N ASN A 49 -6.83 4.86 7.46
CA ASN A 49 -7.92 4.03 7.98
C ASN A 49 -9.30 4.63 7.61
N THR A 50 -10.39 3.95 7.98
CA THR A 50 -11.76 4.46 7.72
C THR A 50 -12.09 5.74 8.49
N ALA A 51 -11.41 6.00 9.60
CA ALA A 51 -11.51 7.26 10.34
C ALA A 51 -10.66 8.41 9.74
N GLY A 52 -9.96 8.20 8.63
CA GLY A 52 -9.13 9.21 7.96
C GLY A 52 -7.75 9.45 8.58
N ARG A 53 -7.32 8.60 9.52
CA ARG A 53 -5.96 8.64 10.10
C ARG A 53 -4.96 8.01 9.13
N VAL A 54 -3.83 8.68 8.94
CA VAL A 54 -2.74 8.19 8.08
C VAL A 54 -2.04 7.01 8.75
N ILE A 55 -1.93 5.89 8.03
CA ILE A 55 -1.20 4.68 8.43
C ILE A 55 0.18 4.69 7.79
N PHE A 56 0.24 5.05 6.50
CA PHE A 56 1.46 5.08 5.71
C PHE A 56 1.35 6.21 4.68
N GLN A 57 2.44 6.93 4.49
CA GLN A 57 2.55 7.94 3.46
C GLN A 57 3.96 7.91 2.89
N MET A 58 4.06 8.00 1.57
CA MET A 58 5.31 8.07 0.86
C MET A 58 5.18 8.97 -0.36
N ARG A 59 6.22 9.76 -0.60
CA ARG A 59 6.42 10.46 -1.85
C ARG A 59 7.45 9.72 -2.67
N GLN A 60 7.20 9.59 -3.96
CA GLN A 60 8.15 9.05 -4.90
C GLN A 60 9.16 10.12 -5.33
N PRO A 61 10.46 9.95 -5.05
CA PRO A 61 11.47 10.92 -5.47
C PRO A 61 11.87 10.74 -6.94
N THR A 62 11.77 9.54 -7.49
CA THR A 62 12.24 9.19 -8.85
C THR A 62 11.23 8.27 -9.54
N ALA A 63 10.94 8.53 -10.81
CA ALA A 63 10.01 7.70 -11.58
C ALA A 63 10.54 6.27 -11.70
N GLY A 64 9.63 5.29 -11.68
CA GLY A 64 10.00 3.89 -11.94
C GLY A 64 10.53 3.09 -10.75
N GLU A 65 10.72 3.70 -9.57
CA GLU A 65 11.13 2.94 -8.39
C GLU A 65 9.92 2.32 -7.68
N SER A 66 10.08 1.12 -7.14
CA SER A 66 9.10 0.50 -6.24
C SER A 66 9.51 0.76 -4.79
N ALA A 67 8.53 0.88 -3.91
CA ALA A 67 8.77 1.06 -2.49
C ALA A 67 8.05 0.00 -1.65
N GLN A 68 8.63 -0.33 -0.49
CA GLN A 68 8.02 -1.28 0.43
C GLN A 68 8.19 -0.85 1.88
N LEU A 69 7.13 -1.03 2.66
CA LEU A 69 7.13 -0.99 4.10
C LEU A 69 6.90 -2.42 4.61
N ILE A 70 7.90 -2.98 5.26
CA ILE A 70 7.84 -4.30 5.90
C ILE A 70 7.83 -4.08 7.41
N LEU A 71 6.75 -4.50 8.09
CA LEU A 71 6.60 -4.31 9.53
C LEU A 71 7.16 -5.53 10.27
N GLY A 72 8.00 -5.33 11.30
CA GLY A 72 8.46 -6.44 12.17
C GLY A 72 7.37 -7.11 13.03
N GLY A 73 6.09 -6.80 12.76
CA GLY A 73 4.88 -7.25 13.42
C GLY A 73 3.67 -6.88 12.55
N SER A 74 2.50 -6.63 13.15
CA SER A 74 1.31 -6.19 12.41
C SER A 74 0.72 -4.89 12.96
N ILE A 75 0.29 -3.98 12.08
CA ILE A 75 -0.53 -2.83 12.46
C ILE A 75 -2.01 -3.24 12.38
N ARG A 76 -2.75 -3.04 13.48
CA ARG A 76 -4.21 -3.17 13.49
C ARG A 76 -4.86 -1.86 13.10
N THR A 77 -5.84 -1.92 12.19
CA THR A 77 -6.60 -0.76 11.75
C THR A 77 -8.04 -1.13 11.43
N ASP A 78 -8.96 -0.18 11.63
CA ASP A 78 -10.35 -0.24 11.20
C ASP A 78 -10.44 0.10 9.72
N GLY A 79 -10.19 -0.91 8.89
CA GLY A 79 -10.17 -0.80 7.44
C GLY A 79 -9.01 0.02 6.91
N VAL A 80 -8.95 0.11 5.59
CA VAL A 80 -7.88 0.79 4.85
C VAL A 80 -8.46 1.41 3.60
N LYS A 81 -8.04 2.64 3.31
CA LYS A 81 -8.27 3.31 2.03
C LYS A 81 -6.91 3.71 1.46
N VAL A 82 -6.70 3.39 0.19
CA VAL A 82 -5.50 3.77 -0.54
C VAL A 82 -5.83 4.93 -1.46
N THR A 83 -4.97 5.94 -1.47
CA THR A 83 -5.03 7.08 -2.40
C THR A 83 -3.67 7.23 -3.05
N VAL A 84 -3.65 7.19 -4.38
CA VAL A 84 -2.45 7.45 -5.19
C VAL A 84 -2.81 8.48 -6.24
N LEU A 85 -1.92 9.47 -6.42
CA LEU A 85 -2.16 10.58 -7.35
C LEU A 85 -1.99 10.19 -8.82
N ASP A 86 -1.10 9.23 -9.13
CA ASP A 86 -1.02 8.60 -10.45
C ASP A 86 -0.16 7.32 -10.40
N GLY A 87 -0.58 6.26 -11.08
CA GLY A 87 0.22 5.05 -11.33
C GLY A 87 0.61 4.16 -10.15
N GLY A 88 1.32 3.08 -10.49
CA GLY A 88 1.72 1.99 -9.61
C GLY A 88 0.57 1.10 -9.16
N GLU A 89 0.95 0.00 -8.51
CA GLU A 89 0.04 -0.95 -7.88
C GLU A 89 0.37 -1.06 -6.39
N VAL A 90 -0.64 -1.13 -5.52
CA VAL A 90 -0.43 -1.25 -4.07
C VAL A 90 -0.88 -2.61 -3.55
N PHE A 91 0.09 -3.36 -3.03
CA PHE A 91 -0.15 -4.65 -2.40
C PHE A 91 -0.15 -4.47 -0.88
N ILE A 92 -1.22 -4.91 -0.22
CA ILE A 92 -1.32 -4.90 1.25
C ILE A 92 -1.35 -6.35 1.73
N TYR A 93 -0.31 -6.74 2.45
CA TYR A 93 -0.17 -8.09 3.01
C TYR A 93 -0.78 -8.11 4.41
N LEU A 94 -1.69 -9.05 4.66
CA LEU A 94 -2.42 -9.18 5.91
C LEU A 94 -1.97 -10.43 6.69
N THR A 95 -2.12 -10.43 8.02
CA THR A 95 -1.90 -11.59 8.91
C THR A 95 -3.18 -12.22 9.41
#